data_AF-A0A0R1YCF0-F1
#
_entry.id   AF-A0A0R1YCF0-F1
#
_cell.length_a   1.000
_cell.length_b   1.000
_cell.length_c   1.000
_cell.angle_alpha   90.00
_cell.angle_beta   90.00
_cell.angle_gamma   90.00
#
_symmetry.space_group_name_H-M   'P 1'
#
loop_
_entity.id
_entity.type
_entity.pdbx_description
1 polymer ?
#
loop_
_entity_poly.entity_id
_entity_poly.type
_entity_poly.pdbx_seq_one_letter_code
_entity_poly.pdbx_strand_id
1 'polypeptide(L)'
;MFVATLEAQATTYQQIFNFKADLTSDPVQKIWGRGIMVFEYKMQIKDPAEHDVAFFNAAFFQKFEAELNEQAADNGIISAMPKYTPFIISDYWVLDGFFHVDVAFMTNKPTIEYVKDMRKADLEKLQTHGTD
;
A
#
# COMPACT_ATOMS: atom_id res chain seq x y z
N MET A 1 1.48 -35.32 15.66
CA MET A 1 2.40 -34.69 14.69
C MET A 1 1.65 -33.80 13.69
N PHE A 2 0.65 -33.01 14.15
CA PHE A 2 -0.21 -32.19 13.28
C PHE A 2 -0.52 -30.79 13.86
N VAL A 3 0.16 -30.38 14.92
CA VAL A 3 -0.09 -29.09 15.62
C VAL A 3 1.09 -28.13 15.51
N ALA A 4 2.21 -28.56 14.89
CA ALA A 4 3.44 -27.76 14.83
C ALA A 4 3.62 -26.96 13.52
N THR A 5 2.62 -26.92 12.63
CA THR A 5 2.79 -26.39 11.25
C THR A 5 1.92 -25.16 10.95
N LEU A 6 1.42 -24.43 11.94
CA LEU A 6 0.61 -23.22 11.72
C LEU A 6 0.96 -22.02 12.63
N GLU A 7 2.09 -22.07 13.35
CA GLU A 7 2.56 -20.95 14.21
C GLU A 7 3.82 -20.26 13.69
N ALA A 8 4.20 -20.46 12.42
CA ALA A 8 5.36 -19.80 11.83
C ALA A 8 4.94 -18.87 10.69
N GLN A 9 4.68 -17.59 11.04
CA GLN A 9 4.81 -16.37 10.19
C GLN A 9 3.93 -15.20 10.67
N ALA A 10 3.56 -15.14 11.94
CA ALA A 10 3.20 -13.85 12.54
C ALA A 10 4.48 -13.05 12.86
N THR A 11 5.36 -12.86 11.87
CA THR A 11 6.40 -11.84 11.99
C THR A 11 5.66 -10.53 12.14
N THR A 12 5.74 -9.93 13.33
CA THR A 12 5.07 -8.65 13.57
C THR A 12 5.73 -7.65 12.62
N TYR A 13 5.00 -6.95 11.74
CA TYR A 13 5.61 -6.06 10.74
C TYR A 13 6.59 -5.03 11.34
N GLN A 14 6.41 -4.70 12.63
CA GLN A 14 7.35 -3.94 13.49
C GLN A 14 8.79 -4.47 13.49
N GLN A 15 8.95 -5.78 13.32
CA GLN A 15 10.24 -6.46 13.26
C GLN A 15 10.91 -6.29 11.90
N ILE A 16 10.15 -6.00 10.84
CA ILE A 16 10.62 -5.97 9.45
C ILE A 16 11.14 -4.59 9.06
N PHE A 17 10.52 -3.51 9.54
CA PHE A 17 10.92 -2.15 9.16
C PHE A 17 11.65 -1.39 10.27
N ASN A 18 12.50 -0.44 9.87
CA ASN A 18 13.12 0.53 10.76
C ASN A 18 12.23 1.79 10.92
N PHE A 19 11.10 1.65 11.63
CA PHE A 19 10.03 2.66 11.68
C PHE A 19 10.41 4.05 12.22
N LYS A 20 11.46 4.18 13.03
CA LYS A 20 11.78 5.45 13.71
C LYS A 20 12.77 6.34 12.96
N ALA A 21 13.60 5.78 12.08
CA ALA A 21 14.66 6.55 11.43
C ALA A 21 14.33 6.90 9.97
N ASP A 22 13.57 6.04 9.27
CA ASP A 22 13.60 6.03 7.81
C ASP A 22 12.22 6.13 7.15
N LEU A 23 11.16 6.43 7.92
CA LEU A 23 9.85 6.71 7.33
C LEU A 23 9.85 8.09 6.69
N THR A 24 9.83 8.13 5.36
CA THR A 24 9.68 9.36 4.59
C THR A 24 8.39 9.34 3.79
N SER A 25 7.81 10.51 3.53
CA SER A 25 6.62 10.68 2.70
C SER A 25 6.87 11.73 1.62
N ASP A 26 6.60 11.36 0.37
CA ASP A 26 6.73 12.23 -0.80
C ASP A 26 5.41 12.29 -1.58
N PRO A 27 4.92 13.47 -1.99
CA PRO A 27 3.75 13.56 -2.86
C PRO A 27 4.10 13.10 -4.29
N VAL A 28 3.35 12.15 -4.84
CA VAL A 28 3.53 11.68 -6.24
C VAL A 28 2.97 12.65 -7.29
N GLN A 29 2.38 13.77 -6.83
CA GLN A 29 1.82 14.84 -7.66
C GLN A 29 2.76 15.38 -8.74
N LYS A 30 4.08 15.31 -8.52
CA LYS A 30 5.06 15.79 -9.51
C LYS A 30 4.97 15.01 -10.84
N ILE A 31 4.43 13.80 -10.83
CA ILE A 31 4.28 12.94 -12.01
C ILE A 31 2.89 13.08 -12.62
N TRP A 32 1.84 13.17 -11.80
CA TRP A 32 0.44 13.11 -12.26
C TRP A 32 -0.29 14.47 -12.31
N GLY A 33 0.17 15.47 -11.56
CA GLY A 33 -0.41 16.81 -11.47
C GLY A 33 -1.83 16.88 -10.88
N ARG A 34 -2.51 18.02 -11.09
CA ARG A 34 -3.98 18.19 -10.99
C ARG A 34 -4.65 17.97 -9.61
N GLY A 35 -3.93 18.15 -8.52
CA GLY A 35 -4.51 18.03 -7.17
C GLY A 35 -4.81 16.59 -6.74
N ILE A 36 -4.16 15.61 -7.39
CA ILE A 36 -4.16 14.21 -6.94
C ILE A 36 -3.46 14.12 -5.58
N MET A 37 -4.09 13.52 -4.58
CA MET A 37 -3.56 13.42 -3.22
C MET A 37 -3.08 11.99 -2.98
N VAL A 38 -1.97 11.63 -3.62
CA VAL A 38 -1.29 10.35 -3.40
C VAL A 38 0.08 10.65 -2.81
N PHE A 39 0.46 9.86 -1.81
CA PHE A 39 1.72 10.00 -1.10
C PHE A 39 2.43 8.66 -1.11
N GLU A 40 3.65 8.68 -1.60
CA GLU A 40 4.58 7.57 -1.50
C GLU A 40 5.16 7.57 -0.08
N TYR A 41 5.08 6.42 0.59
CA TYR A 41 5.76 6.17 1.85
C TYR A 41 6.90 5.18 1.61
N LYS A 42 8.07 5.50 2.17
CA LYS A 42 9.28 4.66 2.06
C LYS A 42 9.66 4.19 3.45
N MET A 43 9.96 2.90 3.57
CA MET A 43 10.39 2.27 4.82
C MET A 43 11.56 1.34 4.57
N GLN A 44 12.66 1.55 5.30
CA GLN A 44 13.81 0.66 5.20
C GLN A 44 13.48 -0.73 5.78
N ILE A 45 13.82 -1.77 5.02
CA ILE A 45 13.69 -3.17 5.41
C ILE A 45 14.95 -3.59 6.16
N LYS A 46 14.81 -4.19 7.35
CA LYS A 46 15.96 -4.59 8.19
C LYS A 46 16.79 -5.71 7.57
N ASP A 47 16.13 -6.67 6.92
CA ASP A 47 16.77 -7.75 6.17
C ASP A 47 16.19 -7.85 4.76
N PRO A 48 16.72 -7.07 3.80
CA PRO A 48 16.24 -7.05 2.42
C PRO A 48 16.41 -8.37 1.67
N ALA A 49 17.33 -9.25 2.12
CA ALA A 49 17.56 -10.54 1.46
C ALA A 49 16.44 -11.53 1.79
N GLU A 50 15.84 -11.41 2.98
CA GLU A 50 14.75 -12.27 3.45
C GLU A 50 13.34 -11.71 3.16
N HIS A 51 13.21 -10.41 2.85
CA HIS A 51 11.93 -9.72 2.69
C HIS A 51 11.87 -8.93 1.38
N ASP A 52 11.69 -9.65 0.27
CA ASP A 52 11.46 -9.06 -1.04
C ASP A 52 9.98 -8.68 -1.28
N VAL A 53 9.63 -8.28 -2.50
CA VAL A 53 8.25 -7.89 -2.84
C VAL A 53 7.24 -9.02 -2.64
N ALA A 54 7.63 -10.29 -2.81
CA ALA A 54 6.73 -11.44 -2.69
C ALA A 54 6.34 -11.73 -1.23
N PHE A 55 7.14 -11.23 -0.28
CA PHE A 55 6.80 -11.28 1.14
C PHE A 55 5.51 -10.48 1.46
N PHE A 56 5.31 -9.35 0.78
CA PHE A 56 4.16 -8.47 0.99
C PHE A 56 2.96 -8.99 0.17
N ASN A 57 2.19 -9.89 0.78
CA ASN A 57 1.06 -10.54 0.13
C ASN A 57 -0.27 -9.78 0.34
N ALA A 58 -1.35 -10.29 -0.26
CA ALA A 58 -2.68 -9.68 -0.17
C ALA A 58 -3.18 -9.50 1.28
N ALA A 59 -2.85 -10.41 2.20
CA ALA A 59 -3.27 -10.31 3.59
C ALA A 59 -2.57 -9.15 4.32
N PHE A 60 -1.29 -8.89 4.01
CA PHE A 60 -0.59 -7.71 4.51
C PHE A 60 -1.30 -6.42 4.07
N PHE A 61 -1.58 -6.28 2.78
CA PHE A 61 -2.22 -5.07 2.26
C PHE A 61 -3.65 -4.88 2.77
N GLN A 62 -4.42 -5.97 2.89
CA GLN A 62 -5.75 -5.90 3.48
C GLN A 62 -5.71 -5.40 4.93
N LYS A 63 -4.76 -5.90 5.73
CA LYS A 63 -4.59 -5.43 7.11
C LYS A 63 -4.10 -3.99 7.15
N PHE A 64 -3.11 -3.63 6.34
CA PHE A 64 -2.54 -2.29 6.33
C PHE A 64 -3.59 -1.24 5.93
N GLU A 65 -4.36 -1.48 4.87
CA GLU A 65 -5.43 -0.58 4.47
C GLU A 65 -6.54 -0.49 5.54
N ALA A 66 -6.87 -1.59 6.23
CA ALA A 66 -7.84 -1.58 7.32
C ALA A 66 -7.37 -0.68 8.48
N GLU A 67 -6.12 -0.82 8.93
CA GLU A 67 -5.53 -0.02 10.02
C GLU A 67 -5.47 1.47 9.65
N LEU A 68 -5.10 1.81 8.41
CA LEU A 68 -5.12 3.20 7.91
C LEU A 68 -6.54 3.80 8.00
N ASN A 69 -7.55 3.03 7.64
CA ASN A 69 -8.94 3.50 7.62
C ASN A 69 -9.60 3.51 9.02
N GLU A 70 -9.16 2.66 9.94
CA GLU A 70 -9.51 2.78 11.36
C GLU A 70 -8.98 4.10 11.93
N GLN A 71 -7.71 4.42 11.68
CA GLN A 71 -7.13 5.72 12.05
C GLN A 71 -7.84 6.88 11.36
N ALA A 72 -8.26 6.72 10.11
CA ALA A 72 -9.05 7.74 9.41
C ALA A 72 -10.38 8.02 10.13
N ALA A 73 -11.09 6.97 10.54
CA ALA A 73 -12.36 7.09 11.25
C ALA A 73 -12.19 7.82 12.59
N ASP A 74 -11.17 7.46 13.37
CA ASP A 74 -10.86 8.11 14.66
C ASP A 74 -10.55 9.61 14.50
N ASN A 75 -9.96 9.99 13.37
CA ASN A 75 -9.63 11.38 13.05
C ASN A 75 -10.73 12.11 12.26
N GLY A 76 -11.90 11.50 12.06
CA GLY A 76 -13.03 12.11 11.35
C GLY A 76 -12.77 12.33 9.84
N ILE A 77 -11.83 11.60 9.26
CA ILE A 77 -11.46 11.70 7.86
C ILE A 77 -12.42 10.83 7.03
N ILE A 78 -13.10 11.44 6.06
CA ILE A 78 -14.06 10.76 5.18
C ILE A 78 -13.66 10.88 3.71
N SER A 79 -14.03 9.89 2.90
CA SER A 79 -13.89 9.96 1.44
C SER A 79 -14.85 11.00 0.83
N ALA A 80 -14.47 11.61 -0.29
CA ALA A 80 -15.35 12.47 -1.08
C ALA A 80 -16.52 11.71 -1.73
N MET A 81 -16.43 10.39 -1.85
CA MET A 81 -17.54 9.54 -2.27
C MET A 81 -17.77 8.44 -1.21
N PRO A 82 -18.96 8.39 -0.57
CA PRO A 82 -19.23 7.48 0.57
C PRO A 82 -19.03 5.99 0.28
N LYS A 83 -19.02 5.58 -0.99
CA LYS A 83 -18.79 4.18 -1.40
C LYS A 83 -17.32 3.75 -1.34
N TYR A 84 -16.39 4.65 -1.08
CA TYR A 84 -14.96 4.36 -0.96
C TYR A 84 -14.47 4.66 0.45
N THR A 85 -13.46 3.91 0.87
CA THR A 85 -12.66 4.21 2.06
C THR A 85 -11.81 5.48 1.85
N PRO A 86 -11.53 6.25 2.92
CA PRO A 86 -10.69 7.44 2.83
C PRO A 86 -9.27 7.19 2.32
N PHE A 87 -8.66 6.06 2.69
CA PHE A 87 -7.33 5.67 2.24
C PHE A 87 -7.38 4.37 1.46
N ILE A 88 -6.64 4.35 0.35
CA ILE A 88 -6.47 3.18 -0.51
C ILE A 88 -4.99 3.04 -0.83
N ILE A 89 -4.46 1.82 -0.75
CA ILE A 89 -3.12 1.52 -1.28
C ILE A 89 -3.24 1.38 -2.80
N SER A 90 -2.57 2.25 -3.56
CA SER A 90 -2.68 2.30 -5.03
C SER A 90 -1.56 1.55 -5.75
N ASP A 91 -0.38 1.45 -5.15
CA ASP A 91 0.75 0.70 -5.70
C ASP A 91 1.75 0.36 -4.57
N TYR A 92 2.65 -0.60 -4.81
CA TYR A 92 3.74 -0.93 -3.91
C TYR A 92 4.89 -1.64 -4.65
N TRP A 93 6.10 -1.48 -4.15
CA TRP A 93 7.28 -2.17 -4.67
C TRP A 93 8.39 -2.23 -3.63
N VAL A 94 9.40 -3.07 -3.88
CA VAL A 94 10.64 -3.10 -3.13
C VAL A 94 11.77 -2.69 -4.07
N LEU A 95 12.57 -1.70 -3.67
CA LEU A 95 13.71 -1.21 -4.43
C LEU A 95 14.84 -0.83 -3.46
N ASP A 96 16.07 -1.28 -3.75
CA ASP A 96 17.28 -0.95 -2.98
C ASP A 96 17.16 -1.15 -1.46
N GLY A 97 16.41 -2.17 -1.03
CA GLY A 97 16.19 -2.49 0.38
C GLY A 97 15.15 -1.62 1.08
N PHE A 98 14.37 -0.84 0.32
CA PHE A 98 13.23 -0.08 0.80
C PHE A 98 11.94 -0.69 0.29
N PHE A 99 10.94 -0.73 1.16
CA PHE A 99 9.57 -0.95 0.78
C PHE A 99 8.92 0.40 0.50
N HIS A 100 8.33 0.51 -0.67
CA HIS A 100 7.60 1.67 -1.15
C HIS A 100 6.12 1.33 -1.23
N VAL A 101 5.28 2.26 -0.80
CA VAL A 101 3.83 2.11 -0.87
C VAL A 101 3.18 3.45 -1.18
N ASP A 102 2.37 3.47 -2.22
CA ASP A 102 1.58 4.63 -2.58
C ASP A 102 0.22 4.55 -1.88
N VAL A 103 -0.10 5.57 -1.07
CA VAL A 103 -1.39 5.70 -0.41
C VAL A 103 -2.15 6.87 -1.01
N ALA A 104 -3.29 6.56 -1.63
CA ALA A 104 -4.21 7.51 -2.18
C ALA A 104 -5.19 8.01 -1.11
N PHE A 105 -5.29 9.34 -0.99
CA PHE A 105 -6.24 10.01 -0.12
C PHE A 105 -7.50 10.40 -0.90
N MET A 106 -8.56 9.62 -0.71
CA MET A 106 -9.79 9.66 -1.49
C MET A 106 -10.74 10.83 -1.12
N THR A 107 -10.21 11.97 -0.66
CA THR A 107 -10.97 13.16 -0.24
C THR A 107 -11.31 14.13 -1.37
N ASN A 108 -10.90 13.83 -2.61
CA ASN A 108 -11.27 14.65 -3.75
C ASN A 108 -11.51 13.82 -5.01
N LYS A 109 -12.24 14.43 -5.94
CA LYS A 109 -12.60 13.78 -7.22
C LYS A 109 -11.37 13.41 -8.07
N PRO A 110 -10.34 14.27 -8.24
CA PRO A 110 -9.14 13.91 -9.01
C PRO A 110 -8.45 12.63 -8.54
N THR A 111 -8.31 12.44 -7.23
CA THR A 111 -7.66 11.25 -6.66
C THR A 111 -8.51 10.01 -6.88
N ILE A 112 -9.84 10.14 -6.77
CA ILE A 112 -10.76 9.04 -7.05
C ILE A 112 -10.67 8.58 -8.51
N GLU A 113 -10.57 9.52 -9.45
CA GLU A 113 -10.43 9.22 -10.88
C GLU A 113 -9.09 8.55 -11.16
N TYR A 114 -8.00 9.07 -10.58
CA TYR A 114 -6.68 8.45 -10.67
C TYR A 114 -6.67 6.99 -10.22
N VAL A 115 -7.22 6.68 -9.03
CA VAL A 115 -7.23 5.29 -8.51
C VAL A 115 -8.03 4.35 -9.41
N LYS A 116 -9.12 4.83 -10.02
CA LYS A 116 -9.89 4.03 -10.98
C LYS A 116 -9.08 3.72 -12.23
N ASP A 117 -8.36 4.71 -12.74
CA ASP A 117 -7.53 4.56 -13.94
C ASP A 117 -6.37 3.59 -13.68
N MET A 118 -5.73 3.66 -12.50
CA MET A 118 -4.68 2.70 -12.10
C MET A 118 -5.20 1.27 -11.98
N ARG A 119 -6.31 1.06 -11.27
CA ARG A 119 -6.92 -0.28 -11.16
C ARG A 119 -7.31 -0.86 -12.51
N LYS A 120 -7.77 -0.01 -13.44
CA LYS A 120 -8.08 -0.44 -14.80
C LYS A 120 -6.81 -0.90 -15.54
N ALA A 121 -5.72 -0.15 -15.44
CA ALA A 121 -4.44 -0.51 -16.05
C ALA A 121 -3.88 -1.84 -15.51
N ASP A 122 -4.03 -2.11 -14.21
CA ASP A 122 -3.57 -3.38 -13.62
C ASP A 122 -4.40 -4.58 -14.11
N LEU A 123 -5.72 -4.41 -14.25
CA LEU A 123 -6.57 -5.44 -14.84
C LEU A 123 -6.21 -5.72 -16.31
N GLU A 124 -5.86 -4.69 -17.08
CA GLU A 124 -5.40 -4.84 -18.48
C GLU A 124 -4.04 -5.56 -18.57
N LYS A 125 -3.11 -5.30 -17.65
CA LYS A 125 -1.81 -6.02 -17.56
C LYS A 125 -2.02 -7.51 -17.29
N LEU A 126 -2.94 -7.87 -16.39
CA LEU A 126 -3.26 -9.26 -16.07
C LEU A 126 -3.90 -10.01 -17.23
N GLN A 127 -4.63 -9.33 -18.11
CA GLN A 127 -5.27 -9.94 -19.28
C GLN A 127 -4.30 -10.17 -20.44
N THR A 128 -3.22 -9.38 -20.54
CA THR A 128 -2.24 -9.47 -21.63
C THR A 128 -1.11 -10.47 -21.37
N HIS A 129 -0.83 -10.81 -20.10
CA HIS A 129 0.20 -11.79 -19.71
C HIS A 129 -0.36 -13.18 -19.36
N GLY A 130 -1.68 -13.41 -19.54
CA GLY A 130 -2.35 -14.70 -19.29
C GLY A 130 -2.45 -15.62 -20.51
N THR A 131 -1.83 -15.24 -21.63
CA THR A 131 -1.74 -16.01 -22.87
C THR A 131 -0.31 -15.95 -23.37
N ASP A 132 0.57 -16.75 -22.77
CA ASP A 132 1.81 -17.26 -23.37
C ASP A 132 2.25 -18.52 -22.61
#